data_AF-A0A4U3L4T8-F1
#
_entry.id   AF-A0A4U3L4T8-F1
#
_cell.length_a   1.000
_cell.length_b   1.000
_cell.length_c   1.000
_cell.angle_alpha   90.00
_cell.angle_beta   90.00
_cell.angle_gamma   90.00
#
_symmetry.space_group_name_H-M   'P 1'
#
loop_
_entity.id
_entity.type
_entity.pdbx_description
1 polymer ?
#
loop_
_entity_poly.entity_id
_entity_poly.type
_entity_poly.pdbx_seq_one_letter_code
_entity_poly.pdbx_strand_id
1 'polypeptide(L)' 'MDTRTHKIALLIDGDNASAKLLSLVLAEASKYGKVTIRRVYGDWTTPRMNNWKSSLNELAI' A
#
# COMPACT_ATOMS: atom_id res chain seq x y z
N MET A 1 1.72 17.80 24.98
CA MET A 1 2.45 16.74 24.26
C MET A 1 2.15 16.92 22.79
N ASP A 2 3.14 17.31 21.99
CA ASP A 2 2.98 17.36 20.54
C ASP A 2 2.87 15.91 20.04
N THR A 3 1.65 15.42 19.87
CA THR A 3 1.36 14.10 19.32
C THR A 3 1.64 14.13 17.81
N ARG A 4 2.92 14.29 17.44
CA ARG A 4 3.35 14.17 16.04
C ARG A 4 2.96 12.78 15.58
N THR A 5 1.85 12.70 14.85
CA THR A 5 1.44 11.48 14.19
C THR A 5 2.54 11.16 13.18
N HIS A 6 3.31 10.10 13.43
CA HIS A 6 4.40 9.70 12.55
C HIS A 6 3.84 9.53 11.14
N LYS A 7 4.44 10.21 10.16
CA LYS A 7 4.04 10.06 8.76
C LYS A 7 4.78 8.86 8.20
N ILE A 8 4.02 7.89 7.70
CA ILE A 8 4.56 6.66 7.13
C ILE A 8 4.42 6.73 5.61
N ALA A 9 5.50 6.36 4.92
CA ALA A 9 5.51 6.13 3.48
C ALA A 9 5.59 4.63 3.23
N LEU A 10 4.62 4.10 2.48
CA LEU A 10 4.54 2.71 2.07
C LEU A 10 4.91 2.59 0.59
N LEU A 11 6.04 1.93 0.32
CA LEU A 11 6.53 1.64 -1.02
C LEU A 11 6.53 0.12 -1.19
N ILE A 12 5.83 -0.37 -2.20
CA ILE A 12 5.62 -1.80 -2.43
C ILE A 12 6.19 -2.16 -3.80
N ASP A 13 6.92 -3.25 -3.85
CA ASP A 13 7.29 -3.92 -5.09
C ASP A 13 6.16 -4.88 -5.49
N GLY A 14 5.30 -4.46 -6.42
CA GLY A 14 4.13 -5.21 -6.90
C GLY A 14 4.49 -6.45 -7.71
N ASP A 15 5.70 -6.50 -8.27
CA ASP A 15 6.23 -7.67 -8.96
C ASP A 15 6.83 -8.70 -7.99
N ASN A 16 6.98 -8.38 -6.70
CA ASN A 16 7.47 -9.35 -5.71
C ASN A 16 6.51 -9.54 -4.52
N ALA A 17 5.51 -8.68 -4.38
CA ALA A 17 4.47 -8.78 -3.35
C ALA A 17 3.12 -9.25 -3.93
N SER A 18 2.20 -9.62 -3.03
CA SER A 18 0.82 -9.96 -3.38
C SER A 18 -0.15 -8.86 -2.93
N ALA A 19 -1.04 -8.44 -3.83
CA ALA A 19 -2.09 -7.46 -3.55
C ALA A 19 -3.00 -7.86 -2.40
N LYS A 20 -3.17 -9.17 -2.16
CA LYS A 20 -4.04 -9.71 -1.09
C LYS A 20 -3.62 -9.29 0.31
N LEU A 21 -2.35 -8.97 0.53
CA LEU A 21 -1.81 -8.57 1.83
C LEU A 21 -1.88 -7.06 2.07
N LEU A 22 -2.23 -6.26 1.05
CA LEU A 22 -2.18 -4.79 1.12
C LEU A 22 -3.05 -4.24 2.27
N SER A 23 -4.25 -4.78 2.47
CA SER A 23 -5.16 -4.36 3.55
C SER A 23 -4.56 -4.61 4.94
N LEU A 24 -3.95 -5.78 5.14
CA LEU A 24 -3.29 -6.16 6.40
C LEU A 24 -2.09 -5.25 6.69
N VAL A 25 -1.26 -5.01 5.66
CA VAL A 25 -0.09 -4.12 5.78
C VAL A 25 -0.51 -2.70 6.11
N LEU A 26 -1.57 -2.18 5.48
CA LEU A 26 -2.09 -0.85 5.78
C LEU A 26 -2.67 -0.75 7.20
N ALA A 27 -3.41 -1.78 7.64
CA ALA A 27 -3.96 -1.83 8.99
C ALA A 27 -2.84 -1.86 10.04
N GLU A 28 -1.79 -2.65 9.80
CA GLU A 28 -0.62 -2.72 10.68
C GLU A 28 0.15 -1.40 10.69
N ALA A 29 0.48 -0.85 9.52
CA ALA A 29 1.19 0.43 9.41
C ALA A 29 0.43 1.58 10.09
N SER A 30 -0.90 1.58 10.03
CA SER A 30 -1.75 2.60 10.65
C SER A 30 -1.65 2.63 12.18
N LYS A 31 -1.21 1.54 12.82
CA LYS A 31 -0.95 1.50 14.28
C LYS A 31 0.26 2.33 14.68
N TYR A 32 1.24 2.48 13.78
CA TYR A 32 2.50 3.18 14.04
C TYR A 32 2.46 4.64 13.61
N GLY A 33 1.50 5.04 12.78
CA GLY A 33 1.40 6.39 12.26
C GLY A 33 0.43 6.54 11.09
N LYS A 34 0.30 7.76 10.59
CA LYS A 34 -0.55 8.05 9.43
C LYS A 34 0.18 7.67 8.15
N VAL A 35 -0.34 6.68 7.42
CA VAL A 35 0.15 6.34 6.08
C VAL A 35 -0.23 7.46 5.12
N THR A 36 0.77 8.20 4.64
CA THR A 36 0.61 9.40 3.78
C THR A 36 1.00 9.16 2.33
N ILE A 37 1.91 8.22 2.09
CA ILE A 37 2.35 7.84 0.75
C ILE A 37 2.10 6.35 0.60
N ARG A 38 1.48 5.95 -0.51
CA ARG A 38 1.22 4.56 -0.87
C ARG A 38 1.55 4.43 -2.36
N ARG A 39 2.61 3.69 -2.68
CA ARG A 39 3.04 3.47 -4.06
C ARG A 39 3.35 2.00 -4.27
N VAL A 40 2.87 1.47 -5.40
CA VAL A 40 3.20 0.13 -5.87
C VAL A 40 3.99 0.28 -7.17
N TYR A 41 5.18 -0.29 -7.22
CA TYR A 41 6.05 -0.30 -8.39
C TYR A 41 6.02 -1.68 -9.04
N GLY A 42 5.97 -1.72 -10.37
CA GLY A 42 6.04 -2.96 -11.13
C GLY A 42 5.59 -2.78 -12.58
N ASP A 43 5.62 -3.86 -13.34
CA ASP A 43 5.19 -3.87 -14.74
C ASP A 43 3.67 -4.00 -14.88
N TRP A 44 3.00 -2.85 -14.98
CA TRP A 44 1.54 -2.71 -15.14
C TRP A 44 0.97 -3.28 -16.45
N THR A 45 1.81 -3.69 -17.40
CA THR A 45 1.38 -4.36 -18.64
C THR A 45 1.11 -5.85 -18.44
N THR A 46 1.59 -6.43 -17.33
CA THR A 46 1.43 -7.86 -17.04
C THR A 46 0.06 -8.16 -16.42
N PRO A 47 -0.55 -9.33 -16.72
CA PRO A 47 -1.82 -9.74 -16.10
C PRO A 47 -1.77 -9.84 -14.58
N ARG A 48 -0.58 -10.08 -14.01
CA ARG A 48 -0.37 -10.19 -12.56
C ARG A 48 -0.68 -8.88 -11.83
N MET A 49 -0.46 -7.74 -12.48
CA MET A 49 -0.77 -6.42 -11.93
C MET A 49 -2.25 -6.05 -11.98
N ASN A 50 -3.10 -6.85 -12.65
CA ASN A 50 -4.55 -6.60 -12.66
C ASN A 50 -5.18 -6.74 -11.26
N ASN A 51 -4.68 -7.68 -10.45
CA ASN A 51 -5.12 -7.84 -9.07
C ASN A 51 -4.79 -6.60 -8.23
N TRP A 52 -3.62 -6.00 -8.47
CA TRP A 52 -3.22 -4.75 -7.84
C TRP A 52 -4.13 -3.59 -8.24
N LYS A 53 -4.54 -3.49 -9.51
CA LYS A 53 -5.50 -2.46 -9.97
C LYS A 53 -6.85 -2.56 -9.25
N SER A 54 -7.38 -3.77 -9.03
CA SER A 54 -8.63 -3.95 -8.26
C SER A 54 -8.45 -3.52 -6.81
N SER A 55 -7.43 -4.05 -6.13
CA SER A 55 -7.19 -3.79 -4.70
C SER A 55 -6.86 -2.32 -4.41
N LEU A 56 -6.16 -1.63 -5.31
CA LEU A 56 -5.86 -0.19 -5.14
C LEU A 56 -7.12 0.67 -5.30
N ASN A 57 -7.98 0.35 -6.29
CA ASN A 57 -9.26 1.05 -6.47
C ASN A 57 -10.18 0.90 -5.25
N GLU A 58 -10.29 -0.32 -4.69
CA GLU A 58 -11.08 -0.59 -3.48
C GLU A 58 -10.61 0.20 -2.26
N LEU A 59 -9.29 0.46 -2.18
CA LEU A 59 -8.67 1.19 -1.07
C LEU A 59 -8.51 2.69 -1.35
N ALA A 60 -9.01 3.17 -2.51
CA ALA A 60 -8.85 4.53 -3.02
C ALA A 60 -7.39 5.03 -2.99
N ILE A 61 -6.46 4.18 -3.46
CA ILE A 61 -5.02 4.43 -3.51
C ILE A 61 -4.58 4.75 -4.93
#